data_AF-A0A4Q0XHL8-F1
#
_entry.id   AF-A0A4Q0XHL8-F1
#
_cell.length_a   1.000
_cell.length_b   1.000
_cell.length_c   1.000
_cell.angle_alpha   90.00
_cell.angle_beta   90.00
_cell.angle_gamma   90.00
#
_symmetry.space_group_name_H-M   'P 1'
#
loop_
_entity.id
_entity.type
_entity.pdbx_description
1 polymer ?
#
loop_
_entity_poly.entity_id
_entity_poly.type
_entity_poly.pdbx_seq_one_letter_code
_entity_poly.pdbx_strand_id
1 'polypeptide(L)'
;MAKTKKYKINELTAEQLAGWEEYRQALYIQKSKSDDLFEKAITFITSGALGLTLTFHDKIVPVEDAVFVIIIALGWSLLVATLFINLVSHYRSSKSTDDSIDEIDKIMEYKITYPVFHQNLSKRNKTIENLNKASIVLLGVGLLLIIIYVSINIHYGKARQVETTVETTRAATSSNTKSKSERTNDTTTYVPIK
;
A
#
# COMPACT_ATOMS: atom_id res chain seq x y z
N MET A 1 -10.73 29.15 45.99
CA MET A 1 -10.97 27.74 46.39
C MET A 1 -12.11 27.17 45.54
N ALA A 2 -11.79 26.29 44.59
CA ALA A 2 -12.79 25.65 43.73
C ALA A 2 -13.39 24.44 44.47
N LYS A 3 -14.72 24.43 44.66
CA LYS A 3 -15.45 23.30 45.25
C LYS A 3 -15.58 22.19 44.20
N THR A 4 -14.84 21.09 44.38
CA THR A 4 -15.03 19.86 43.60
C THR A 4 -16.38 19.25 43.95
N LYS A 5 -17.35 19.33 43.03
CA LYS A 5 -18.62 18.59 43.12
C LYS A 5 -18.30 17.08 43.08
N LYS A 6 -18.40 16.40 44.22
CA LYS A 6 -18.44 14.93 44.28
C LYS A 6 -19.76 14.46 43.67
N TYR A 7 -19.71 13.88 42.49
CA TYR A 7 -20.85 13.19 41.89
C TYR A 7 -21.15 11.93 42.72
N LYS A 8 -22.37 11.81 43.24
CA LYS A 8 -22.88 10.54 43.79
C LYS A 8 -23.10 9.59 42.61
N ILE A 9 -22.40 8.46 42.61
CA ILE A 9 -22.71 7.35 41.70
C ILE A 9 -24.04 6.79 42.19
N ASN A 10 -25.12 7.04 41.45
CA ASN A 10 -26.38 6.34 41.69
C ASN A 10 -26.17 4.89 41.24
N GLU A 11 -26.56 3.93 42.09
CA GLU A 11 -26.56 2.52 41.72
C GLU A 11 -27.53 2.32 40.55
N LEU A 12 -27.05 1.69 39.48
CA LEU A 12 -27.87 1.39 38.31
C LEU A 12 -28.89 0.31 38.67
N THR A 13 -30.11 0.42 38.12
CA THR A 13 -31.10 -0.65 38.26
C THR A 13 -30.65 -1.90 37.49
N ALA A 14 -31.18 -3.07 37.85
CA ALA A 14 -30.89 -4.32 37.14
C ALA A 14 -31.23 -4.24 35.65
N GLU A 15 -32.32 -3.55 35.30
CA GLU A 15 -32.74 -3.30 33.91
C GLU A 15 -31.74 -2.39 33.18
N GLN A 16 -31.26 -1.32 33.82
CA GLN A 16 -30.22 -0.46 33.25
C GLN A 16 -28.92 -1.24 33.04
N LEU A 17 -28.51 -2.08 34.00
CA LEU A 17 -27.33 -2.94 33.88
C LEU A 17 -27.47 -3.92 32.71
N ALA A 18 -28.63 -4.53 32.53
CA ALA A 18 -28.91 -5.42 31.39
C ALA A 18 -28.82 -4.66 30.06
N GLY A 19 -29.39 -3.45 29.97
CA GLY A 19 -29.28 -2.61 28.78
C GLY A 19 -27.84 -2.21 28.44
N TRP A 20 -27.01 -1.90 29.45
CA TRP A 20 -25.58 -1.63 29.24
C TRP A 20 -24.80 -2.86 28.79
N GLU A 21 -25.14 -4.05 29.31
CA GLU A 21 -24.52 -5.30 28.87
C GLU A 21 -24.87 -5.60 27.42
N GLU A 22 -26.15 -5.48 27.04
CA GLU A 22 -26.60 -5.65 25.65
C GLU A 22 -25.90 -4.68 24.70
N TYR A 23 -25.81 -3.40 25.08
CA TYR A 23 -25.07 -2.40 24.31
C TYR A 23 -23.58 -2.76 24.18
N ARG A 24 -22.95 -3.25 25.25
CA ARG A 24 -21.55 -3.71 25.20
C ARG A 24 -21.37 -4.87 24.22
N GLN A 25 -22.29 -5.83 24.20
CA GLN A 25 -22.26 -6.94 23.25
C GLN A 25 -22.45 -6.46 21.80
N ALA A 26 -23.37 -5.53 21.56
CA ALA A 26 -23.55 -4.92 20.24
C ALA A 26 -22.27 -4.23 19.74
N LEU A 27 -21.57 -3.51 20.61
CA LEU A 27 -20.28 -2.89 20.29
C LEU A 27 -19.20 -3.91 19.96
N TYR A 28 -19.13 -5.06 20.66
CA TYR A 28 -18.18 -6.12 20.32
C TYR A 28 -18.46 -6.75 18.97
N ILE A 29 -19.73 -7.02 18.65
CA ILE A 29 -20.14 -7.54 17.34
C ILE A 29 -19.77 -6.54 16.25
N GLN A 30 -20.05 -5.25 16.45
CA GLN A 30 -19.71 -4.20 15.50
C GLN A 30 -18.20 -4.11 15.29
N LYS A 31 -17.41 -4.16 16.36
CA LYS A 31 -15.94 -4.16 16.29
C LYS A 31 -15.42 -5.33 15.47
N SER A 32 -15.86 -6.55 15.77
CA SER A 32 -15.43 -7.76 15.05
C SER A 32 -15.73 -7.67 13.55
N LYS A 33 -16.92 -7.18 13.16
CA LYS A 33 -17.27 -6.94 11.75
C LYS A 33 -16.38 -5.88 11.11
N SER A 34 -16.07 -4.82 11.84
CA SER A 34 -15.18 -3.76 11.36
C SER A 34 -13.77 -4.28 11.10
N ASP A 35 -13.25 -5.13 11.99
CA ASP A 35 -11.92 -5.72 11.86
C ASP A 35 -11.83 -6.64 10.62
N ASP A 36 -12.83 -7.51 10.39
CA ASP A 36 -12.91 -8.36 9.19
C ASP A 36 -12.99 -7.55 7.90
N LEU A 37 -13.83 -6.50 7.87
CA LEU A 37 -13.94 -5.62 6.70
C LEU A 37 -12.63 -4.90 6.41
N PHE A 38 -11.92 -4.49 7.46
CA PHE A 38 -10.65 -3.82 7.36
C PHE A 38 -9.56 -4.72 6.75
N GLU A 39 -9.45 -5.97 7.20
CA GLU A 39 -8.50 -6.95 6.66
C GLU A 39 -8.76 -7.26 5.18
N LYS A 40 -10.04 -7.35 4.78
CA LYS A 40 -10.44 -7.51 3.38
C LYS A 40 -10.06 -6.29 2.55
N ALA A 41 -10.26 -5.09 3.06
CA ALA A 41 -9.88 -3.86 2.38
C ALA A 41 -8.35 -3.78 2.17
N ILE A 42 -7.54 -4.09 3.19
CA ILE A 42 -6.07 -4.17 3.05
C ILE A 42 -5.70 -5.15 1.96
N THR A 43 -6.26 -6.36 2.00
CA THR A 43 -5.94 -7.41 1.02
C THR A 43 -6.29 -6.94 -0.39
N PHE A 44 -7.50 -6.43 -0.59
CA PHE A 44 -7.99 -5.98 -1.89
C PHE A 44 -7.14 -4.83 -2.47
N ILE A 45 -6.86 -3.79 -1.68
CA ILE A 45 -6.05 -2.65 -2.12
C ILE A 45 -4.63 -3.09 -2.44
N THR A 46 -4.03 -3.92 -1.58
CA THR A 46 -2.64 -4.37 -1.75
C THR A 46 -2.50 -5.28 -2.97
N SER A 47 -3.38 -6.26 -3.13
CA SER A 47 -3.36 -7.16 -4.30
C SER A 47 -3.67 -6.42 -5.59
N GLY A 48 -4.63 -5.48 -5.56
CA GLY A 48 -4.99 -4.67 -6.71
C GLY A 48 -3.84 -3.77 -7.15
N ALA A 49 -3.20 -3.06 -6.22
CA ALA A 49 -2.04 -2.23 -6.50
C ALA A 49 -0.85 -3.04 -7.02
N LEU A 50 -0.53 -4.16 -6.36
CA LEU A 50 0.57 -5.04 -6.78
C LEU A 50 0.31 -5.62 -8.19
N GLY A 51 -0.89 -6.16 -8.43
CA GLY A 51 -1.26 -6.74 -9.72
C GLY A 51 -1.25 -5.71 -10.85
N LEU A 52 -1.81 -4.52 -10.62
CA LEU A 52 -1.82 -3.44 -11.61
C LEU A 52 -0.40 -2.98 -11.94
N THR A 53 0.43 -2.76 -10.92
CA THR A 53 1.78 -2.22 -11.10
C THR A 53 2.73 -3.23 -11.71
N LEU A 54 2.60 -4.53 -11.42
CA LEU A 54 3.37 -5.58 -12.11
C LEU A 54 2.93 -5.73 -13.57
N THR A 55 1.62 -5.78 -13.83
CA THR A 55 1.09 -6.03 -15.19
C THR A 55 1.39 -4.89 -16.14
N PHE A 56 1.31 -3.64 -15.67
CA PHE A 56 1.47 -2.46 -16.51
C PHE A 56 2.81 -1.75 -16.31
N HIS A 57 3.76 -2.33 -15.56
CA HIS A 57 5.06 -1.71 -15.32
C HIS A 57 5.70 -1.21 -16.61
N ASP A 58 5.89 -2.12 -17.57
CA ASP A 58 6.59 -1.83 -18.83
C ASP A 58 5.81 -0.88 -19.75
N LYS A 59 4.51 -0.70 -19.52
CA LYS A 59 3.67 0.27 -20.24
C LYS A 59 3.74 1.66 -19.62
N ILE A 60 3.99 1.75 -18.31
CA ILE A 60 4.08 3.01 -17.57
C ILE A 60 5.51 3.56 -17.63
N VAL A 61 6.50 2.70 -17.43
CA VAL A 61 7.93 3.02 -17.46
C VAL A 61 8.66 1.94 -18.28
N PRO A 62 9.08 2.24 -19.52
CA PRO A 62 9.92 1.32 -20.29
C PRO A 62 11.20 1.00 -19.51
N VAL A 63 11.53 -0.29 -19.36
CA VAL A 63 12.67 -0.76 -18.55
C VAL A 63 13.99 -0.16 -19.02
N GLU A 64 14.14 0.08 -20.31
CA GLU A 64 15.33 0.64 -20.95
C GLU A 64 15.62 2.09 -20.52
N ASP A 65 14.59 2.82 -20.10
CA ASP A 65 14.67 4.21 -19.65
C ASP A 65 14.50 4.36 -18.13
N ALA A 66 14.29 3.24 -17.43
CA ALA A 66 13.95 3.25 -16.02
C ALA A 66 15.15 3.64 -15.14
N VAL A 67 15.00 4.70 -14.37
CA VAL A 67 15.95 5.14 -13.35
C VAL A 67 15.43 4.73 -11.96
N PHE A 68 16.33 4.31 -11.07
CA PHE A 68 16.03 3.92 -9.69
C PHE A 68 15.07 2.71 -9.54
N VAL A 69 15.29 1.65 -10.32
CA VAL A 69 14.51 0.39 -10.25
C VAL A 69 14.46 -0.24 -8.84
N ILE A 70 15.45 0.04 -7.99
CA ILE A 70 15.46 -0.40 -6.58
C ILE A 70 14.24 0.14 -5.80
N ILE A 71 13.78 1.36 -6.08
CA ILE A 71 12.64 1.97 -5.37
C ILE A 71 11.36 1.19 -5.60
N ILE A 72 11.08 0.80 -6.84
CA ILE A 72 9.89 -0.01 -7.16
C ILE A 72 10.01 -1.43 -6.61
N ALA A 73 11.20 -2.04 -6.67
CA ALA A 73 11.43 -3.36 -6.07
C ALA A 73 11.16 -3.35 -4.56
N LEU A 74 11.57 -2.29 -3.85
CA LEU A 74 11.24 -2.08 -2.44
C LEU A 74 9.74 -1.87 -2.23
N GLY A 75 9.10 -1.06 -3.07
CA GLY A 75 7.65 -0.84 -3.03
C GLY A 75 6.87 -2.15 -3.15
N TRP A 76 7.17 -2.98 -4.16
CA TRP A 76 6.57 -4.30 -4.33
C TRP A 76 6.85 -5.24 -3.15
N SER A 77 8.10 -5.25 -2.66
CA SER A 77 8.48 -6.08 -1.51
C SER A 77 7.66 -5.72 -0.26
N LEU A 78 7.39 -4.42 -0.03
CA LEU A 78 6.56 -3.96 1.08
C LEU A 78 5.08 -4.32 0.89
N LEU A 79 4.55 -4.28 -0.33
CA LEU A 79 3.18 -4.75 -0.61
C LEU A 79 3.05 -6.26 -0.38
N VAL A 80 4.03 -7.06 -0.82
CA VAL A 80 4.06 -8.51 -0.54
C VAL A 80 4.16 -8.77 0.96
N ALA A 81 5.02 -8.03 1.68
CA ALA A 81 5.14 -8.13 3.12
C ALA A 81 3.82 -7.75 3.84
N THR A 82 3.10 -6.74 3.33
CA THR A 82 1.78 -6.35 3.84
C THR A 82 0.79 -7.50 3.73
N LEU A 83 0.69 -8.17 2.57
CA LEU A 83 -0.19 -9.33 2.39
C LEU A 83 0.19 -10.46 3.36
N PHE A 84 1.48 -10.73 3.51
CA PHE A 84 1.96 -11.79 4.39
C PHE A 84 1.65 -11.50 5.86
N ILE A 85 1.90 -10.28 6.34
CA ILE A 85 1.60 -9.88 7.73
C ILE A 85 0.09 -9.89 7.98
N ASN A 86 -0.71 -9.42 7.02
CA ASN A 86 -2.18 -9.47 7.12
C ASN A 86 -2.67 -10.92 7.25
N LEU A 87 -2.13 -11.84 6.44
CA LEU A 87 -2.45 -13.27 6.52
C LEU A 87 -2.04 -13.88 7.87
N VAL A 88 -0.83 -13.55 8.37
CA VAL A 88 -0.36 -14.01 9.68
C VAL A 88 -1.22 -13.46 10.81
N SER A 89 -1.69 -12.22 10.71
CA SER A 89 -2.58 -11.60 11.69
C SER A 89 -3.91 -12.37 11.78
N HIS A 90 -4.52 -12.66 10.62
CA HIS A 90 -5.75 -13.47 10.56
C HIS A 90 -5.53 -14.88 11.14
N TYR A 91 -4.42 -15.55 10.78
CA TYR A 91 -4.09 -16.86 11.34
C TYR A 91 -3.96 -16.82 12.88
N ARG A 92 -3.29 -15.80 13.43
CA ARG A 92 -3.16 -15.62 14.89
C ARG A 92 -4.49 -15.27 15.57
N SER A 93 -5.35 -14.51 14.91
CA SER A 93 -6.70 -14.20 15.40
C SER A 93 -7.56 -15.46 15.51
N SER A 94 -7.53 -16.30 14.47
CA SER A 94 -8.20 -17.60 14.47
C SER A 94 -7.66 -18.49 15.59
N LYS A 95 -6.34 -18.61 15.71
CA LYS A 95 -5.72 -19.45 16.76
C LYS A 95 -6.02 -18.93 18.17
N SER A 96 -6.06 -17.61 18.36
CA SER A 96 -6.46 -17.00 19.63
C SER A 96 -7.91 -17.29 20.00
N THR A 97 -8.79 -17.43 19.00
CA THR A 97 -10.20 -17.83 19.22
C THR A 97 -10.27 -19.26 19.72
N ASP A 98 -9.57 -20.20 19.07
CA ASP A 98 -9.50 -21.60 19.50
C ASP A 98 -8.97 -21.71 20.94
N ASP A 99 -7.85 -21.02 21.23
CA ASP A 99 -7.25 -21.05 22.57
C ASP A 99 -8.19 -20.42 23.63
N SER A 100 -9.06 -19.48 23.24
CA SER A 100 -10.03 -18.88 24.16
C SER A 100 -11.19 -19.83 24.46
N ILE A 101 -11.61 -20.65 23.49
CA ILE A 101 -12.60 -21.72 23.69
C ILE A 101 -12.05 -22.74 24.70
N ASP A 102 -10.82 -23.21 24.48
CA ASP A 102 -10.14 -24.15 25.40
C ASP A 102 -9.98 -23.58 26.82
N GLU A 103 -9.73 -22.28 26.94
CA GLU A 103 -9.64 -21.60 28.24
C GLU A 103 -11.00 -21.47 28.93
N ILE A 104 -12.08 -21.20 28.19
CA ILE A 104 -13.44 -21.17 28.73
C ILE A 104 -13.83 -22.53 29.30
N ASP A 105 -13.53 -23.62 28.59
CA ASP A 105 -13.79 -24.98 29.06
C ASP A 105 -13.03 -25.27 30.37
N LYS A 106 -11.76 -24.83 30.46
CA LYS A 106 -10.97 -24.94 31.69
C LYS A 106 -11.53 -24.09 32.84
N ILE A 107 -12.12 -22.92 32.57
CA ILE A 107 -12.80 -22.12 33.61
C ILE A 107 -14.03 -22.87 34.12
N MET A 108 -14.84 -23.44 33.24
CA MET A 108 -16.03 -24.22 33.62
C MET A 108 -15.66 -25.45 34.46
N GLU A 109 -14.50 -26.05 34.21
CA GLU A 109 -13.93 -27.14 34.99
C GLU A 109 -13.16 -26.69 36.26
N TYR A 110 -13.22 -25.39 36.62
CA TYR A 110 -12.48 -24.78 37.73
C TYR A 110 -10.94 -24.96 37.68
N LYS A 111 -10.37 -25.25 36.50
CA LYS A 111 -8.93 -25.47 36.29
C LYS A 111 -8.13 -24.17 36.17
N ILE A 112 -8.75 -23.09 35.70
CA ILE A 112 -8.13 -21.76 35.60
C ILE A 112 -9.09 -20.68 36.09
N THR A 113 -8.55 -19.54 36.54
CA THR A 113 -9.35 -18.40 37.03
C THR A 113 -9.56 -17.35 35.94
N TYR A 114 -10.70 -16.66 35.98
CA TYR A 114 -11.04 -15.57 35.05
C TYR A 114 -9.95 -14.50 34.85
N PRO A 115 -9.21 -14.03 35.89
CA PRO A 115 -8.13 -13.05 35.70
C PRO A 115 -6.98 -13.56 34.81
N VAL A 116 -6.67 -14.86 34.87
CA VAL A 116 -5.61 -15.48 34.05
C VAL A 116 -6.04 -15.51 32.59
N PHE A 117 -7.28 -15.92 32.32
CA PHE A 117 -7.90 -15.87 30.98
C PHE A 117 -7.87 -14.44 30.42
N HIS A 118 -8.33 -13.47 31.19
CA HIS A 118 -8.38 -12.08 30.72
C HIS A 118 -6.98 -11.54 30.39
N GLN A 119 -5.96 -11.88 31.18
CA GLN A 119 -4.58 -11.48 30.92
C GLN A 119 -4.04 -12.10 29.62
N ASN A 120 -4.29 -13.39 29.39
CA ASN A 120 -3.87 -14.09 28.17
C ASN A 120 -4.54 -13.48 26.93
N LEU A 121 -5.86 -13.28 26.99
CA LEU A 121 -6.63 -12.68 25.92
C LEU A 121 -6.12 -11.27 25.57
N SER A 122 -5.82 -10.45 26.59
CA SER A 122 -5.28 -9.10 26.39
C SER A 122 -3.92 -9.11 25.68
N LYS A 123 -3.01 -10.02 26.07
CA LYS A 123 -1.69 -10.16 25.42
C LYS A 123 -1.81 -10.59 23.95
N ARG A 124 -2.68 -11.55 23.65
CA ARG A 124 -2.95 -12.02 22.28
C ARG A 124 -3.52 -10.89 21.42
N ASN A 125 -4.54 -10.19 21.91
CA ASN A 125 -5.16 -9.05 21.21
C ASN A 125 -4.15 -7.93 20.92
N LYS A 126 -3.27 -7.59 21.88
CA LYS A 126 -2.24 -6.57 21.67
C LYS A 126 -1.25 -6.95 20.57
N THR A 127 -0.95 -8.24 20.44
CA THR A 127 -0.07 -8.75 19.39
C THR A 127 -0.72 -8.63 18.01
N ILE A 128 -2.00 -8.99 17.90
CA ILE A 128 -2.79 -8.87 16.67
C ILE A 128 -2.92 -7.39 16.26
N GLU A 129 -3.22 -6.51 17.22
CA GLU A 129 -3.31 -5.06 17.00
C GLU A 129 -2.00 -4.48 16.43
N ASN A 130 -0.85 -4.90 16.98
CA ASN A 130 0.45 -4.48 16.48
C ASN A 130 0.73 -4.96 15.05
N LEU A 131 0.34 -6.19 14.70
CA LEU A 131 0.47 -6.72 13.34
C LEU A 131 -0.41 -5.94 12.35
N ASN A 132 -1.67 -5.68 12.71
CA ASN A 132 -2.58 -4.89 11.88
C ASN A 132 -2.05 -3.47 11.68
N LYS A 133 -1.55 -2.82 12.73
CA LYS A 133 -0.91 -1.50 12.63
C LYS A 133 0.33 -1.53 11.73
N ALA A 134 1.16 -2.57 11.81
CA ALA A 134 2.31 -2.74 10.94
C ALA A 134 1.89 -2.87 9.46
N SER A 135 0.86 -3.66 9.16
CA SER A 135 0.31 -3.80 7.80
C SER A 135 -0.12 -2.46 7.22
N ILE A 136 -0.77 -1.59 8.01
CA ILE A 136 -1.18 -0.25 7.56
C ILE A 136 0.01 0.60 7.16
N VAL A 137 1.05 0.62 8.00
CA VAL A 137 2.24 1.42 7.76
C VAL A 137 2.98 0.91 6.52
N LEU A 138 3.16 -0.41 6.40
CA LEU A 138 3.81 -1.03 5.26
C LEU A 138 3.07 -0.78 3.95
N LEU A 139 1.73 -0.87 3.97
CA LEU A 139 0.88 -0.54 2.82
C LEU A 139 1.10 0.91 2.38
N GLY A 140 1.01 1.85 3.32
CA GLY A 140 1.17 3.27 3.04
C GLY A 140 2.55 3.59 2.46
N VAL A 141 3.61 3.07 3.08
CA VAL A 141 4.99 3.27 2.60
C VAL A 141 5.21 2.62 1.24
N GLY A 142 4.72 1.39 1.03
CA GLY A 142 4.85 0.67 -0.24
C GLY A 142 4.17 1.41 -1.39
N LEU A 143 2.94 1.90 -1.20
CA LEU A 143 2.23 2.69 -2.19
C LEU A 143 2.93 4.02 -2.49
N LEU A 144 3.43 4.72 -1.46
CA LEU A 144 4.16 5.97 -1.65
C LEU A 144 5.43 5.77 -2.48
N LEU A 145 6.20 4.71 -2.24
CA LEU A 145 7.40 4.41 -3.02
C LEU A 145 7.08 4.15 -4.49
N ILE A 146 6.01 3.42 -4.78
CA ILE A 146 5.56 3.19 -6.16
C ILE A 146 5.18 4.51 -6.83
N ILE A 147 4.41 5.37 -6.16
CA ILE A 147 4.01 6.68 -6.68
C ILE A 147 5.24 7.55 -6.96
N ILE A 148 6.20 7.59 -6.03
CA ILE A 148 7.45 8.34 -6.18
C ILE A 148 8.25 7.81 -7.38
N TYR A 149 8.43 6.50 -7.50
CA TYR A 149 9.14 5.88 -8.63
C TYR A 149 8.51 6.23 -9.97
N VAL A 150 7.19 6.10 -10.10
CA VAL A 150 6.46 6.42 -11.33
C VAL A 150 6.59 7.91 -11.65
N SER A 151 6.46 8.79 -10.65
CA SER A 151 6.55 10.24 -10.84
C SER A 151 7.92 10.67 -11.35
N ILE A 152 8.99 10.12 -10.77
CA ILE A 152 10.37 10.38 -11.19
C ILE A 152 10.53 9.93 -12.65
N ASN A 153 10.19 8.68 -12.96
CA ASN A 153 10.43 8.11 -14.28
C ASN A 153 9.62 8.79 -15.40
N ILE A 154 8.38 9.20 -15.14
CA ILE A 154 7.59 9.97 -16.10
C ILE A 154 8.24 11.34 -16.39
N HIS A 155 8.77 12.01 -15.37
CA HIS A 155 9.43 13.30 -15.55
C HIS A 155 10.75 13.16 -16.34
N TYR A 156 11.58 12.19 -15.98
CA TYR A 156 12.84 11.91 -16.68
C TYR A 156 12.61 11.43 -18.12
N GLY A 157 11.62 10.56 -18.36
CA GLY A 157 11.28 10.09 -19.70
C GLY A 157 10.84 11.22 -20.65
N LYS A 158 10.11 12.23 -20.14
CA LYS A 158 9.77 13.43 -20.93
C LYS A 158 10.99 14.26 -21.32
N ALA A 159 11.95 14.45 -20.41
CA ALA A 159 13.15 15.24 -20.68
C ALA A 159 14.02 14.57 -21.77
N ARG A 160 14.16 13.24 -21.74
CA ARG A 160 14.98 12.48 -22.69
C ARG A 160 14.43 12.49 -24.12
N GLN A 161 13.10 12.38 -24.27
CA GLN A 161 12.41 12.48 -25.57
C GLN A 161 12.63 13.85 -26.24
N VAL A 162 12.69 14.92 -25.45
CA VAL A 162 12.95 16.28 -25.95
C VAL A 162 14.39 16.40 -26.45
N GLU A 163 15.38 15.89 -25.72
CA GLU A 163 16.78 15.91 -26.16
C GLU A 163 17.02 15.09 -27.44
N THR A 164 16.48 13.87 -27.53
CA THR A 164 16.61 13.03 -28.73
C THR A 164 15.99 13.67 -29.97
N THR A 165 14.85 14.36 -29.81
CA THR A 165 14.21 15.08 -30.91
C THR A 165 15.07 16.27 -31.39
N VAL A 166 15.69 17.00 -30.45
CA VAL A 166 16.57 18.15 -30.76
C VAL A 166 17.86 17.69 -31.45
N GLU A 167 18.49 16.61 -31.00
CA GLU A 167 19.69 16.05 -31.64
C GLU A 167 19.40 15.50 -33.04
N THR A 168 18.31 14.74 -33.20
CA THR A 168 17.90 14.19 -34.52
C THR A 168 17.62 15.32 -35.51
N THR A 169 16.96 16.39 -35.07
CA THR A 169 16.69 17.57 -35.92
C THR A 169 17.99 18.30 -36.30
N ARG A 170 18.94 18.44 -35.37
CA ARG A 170 20.24 19.06 -35.65
C ARG A 170 21.08 18.23 -36.62
N ALA A 171 21.11 16.91 -36.45
CA ALA A 171 21.85 16.00 -37.32
C ALA A 171 21.28 15.99 -38.76
N ALA A 172 19.95 15.97 -38.91
CA ALA A 172 19.28 16.04 -40.22
C ALA A 172 19.48 17.40 -40.92
N THR A 173 19.60 18.49 -40.16
CA THR A 173 19.88 19.82 -40.73
C THR A 173 21.33 19.94 -41.20
N SER A 174 22.28 19.35 -40.47
CA SER A 174 23.70 19.32 -40.83
C SER A 174 23.97 18.49 -42.11
N SER A 175 23.31 17.34 -42.29
CA SER A 175 23.48 16.49 -43.48
C SER A 175 22.88 17.13 -44.75
N ASN A 176 21.73 17.80 -44.64
CA ASN A 176 21.12 18.52 -45.77
C ASN A 176 21.96 19.72 -46.22
N THR A 177 22.69 20.37 -45.30
CA THR A 177 23.56 21.51 -45.62
C THR A 177 24.83 21.05 -46.36
N LYS A 178 25.39 19.87 -46.03
CA LYS A 178 26.50 19.27 -46.79
C LYS A 178 26.09 18.82 -48.19
N SER A 179 24.92 18.19 -48.35
CA SER A 179 24.42 17.75 -49.66
C SER A 179 24.11 18.92 -50.62
N LYS A 180 23.65 20.07 -50.10
CA LYS A 180 23.38 21.26 -50.91
C LYS A 180 24.65 22.00 -51.34
N SER A 181 25.78 21.82 -50.64
CA SER A 181 27.08 22.43 -50.97
C SER A 181 27.82 21.70 -52.11
N GLU A 182 27.44 20.48 -52.46
CA GLU A 182 28.13 19.65 -53.47
C GLU A 182 27.52 19.76 -54.88
N ARG A 183 26.42 20.51 -55.05
CA ARG A 183 25.90 20.90 -56.37
C ARG A 183 26.34 22.33 -56.72
N THR A 184 27.59 22.50 -57.14
CA THR A 184 28.02 23.69 -57.85
C THR A 184 28.55 23.32 -59.23
N ASN A 185 27.72 23.66 -60.23
CA ASN A 185 28.04 24.20 -61.55
C ASN A 185 28.93 23.36 -62.48
N ASP A 186 28.30 22.49 -63.27
CA ASP A 186 28.76 22.21 -64.65
C ASP A 186 27.82 22.90 -65.63
N THR A 187 28.26 24.05 -66.14
CA THR A 187 27.59 24.78 -67.22
C THR A 187 28.07 24.17 -68.55
N THR A 188 27.25 23.35 -69.19
CA THR A 188 27.52 22.84 -70.54
C THR A 188 27.26 23.93 -71.58
N THR A 189 28.34 24.39 -72.21
CA THR A 189 28.33 25.34 -73.32
C THR A 189 27.70 24.70 -74.56
N TYR A 190 26.61 25.28 -75.06
CA TYR A 190 25.94 24.88 -76.29
C TYR A 190 26.69 25.46 -77.50
N VAL A 191 27.15 24.61 -78.42
CA VAL A 191 27.76 25.01 -79.69
C VAL A 191 26.78 24.69 -80.83
N PRO A 192 26.30 25.69 -81.61
CA PRO A 192 25.42 25.43 -82.73
C PRO A 192 26.23 25.02 -83.97
N ILE A 193 25.80 23.95 -84.64
CA ILE A 193 26.34 23.52 -85.94
C ILE A 193 25.41 24.09 -87.03
N LYS A 194 26.01 24.75 -88.01
CA LYS A 194 25.38 25.26 -89.24
C LYS A 194 25.13 24.14 -90.25
#